data_AF-A0A966P3Y8-F1
#
_entry.id   AF-A0A966P3Y8-F1
#
_cell.length_a   1.000
_cell.length_b   1.000
_cell.length_c   1.000
_cell.angle_alpha   90.00
_cell.angle_beta   90.00
_cell.angle_gamma   90.00
#
_symmetry.space_group_name_H-M   'P 1'
#
loop_
_entity.id
_entity.type
_entity.pdbx_description
1 polymer ?
#
loop_
_entity_poly.entity_id
_entity_poly.type
_entity_poly.pdbx_seq_one_letter_code
_entity_poly.pdbx_strand_id
1 'polypeptide(L)'
;MKKQEQQWHITRQQVRDTQQTNAWLAKQHICADRLADTGTALIQAEARARELLADHDQALTEAQRHYIQSFIRRMGSKRLRQQMKKDAGNGIFRIHTQIKRRLHRQTQ
;
A
#
# COMPACT_ATOMS: atom_id res chain seq x y z
N MET A 1 -36.94 18.22 11.35
CA MET A 1 -36.23 16.95 11.20
C MET A 1 -36.02 16.36 12.59
N LYS A 2 -36.52 15.16 12.88
CA LYS A 2 -36.34 14.54 14.20
C LYS A 2 -34.86 14.14 14.36
N LYS A 3 -34.30 14.27 15.57
CA LYS A 3 -32.88 13.96 15.87
C LYS A 3 -32.44 12.58 15.34
N GLN A 4 -33.35 11.60 15.38
CA GLN A 4 -33.12 10.24 14.85
C GLN A 4 -32.97 10.21 13.32
N GLU A 5 -33.75 10.99 12.58
CA GLU A 5 -33.66 11.09 11.11
C GLU A 5 -32.31 11.72 10.71
N GLN A 6 -31.91 12.79 11.40
CA GLN A 6 -30.60 13.42 11.20
C GLN A 6 -29.46 12.43 11.46
N GLN A 7 -29.53 11.69 12.57
CA GLN A 7 -28.52 10.70 12.90
C GLN A 7 -28.45 9.58 11.87
N TRP A 8 -29.59 9.12 11.36
CA TRP A 8 -29.64 8.15 10.27
C TRP A 8 -28.99 8.66 8.98
N HIS A 9 -29.27 9.90 8.58
CA HIS A 9 -28.65 10.52 7.41
C HIS A 9 -27.12 10.63 7.57
N ILE A 10 -26.66 11.06 8.74
CA ILE A 10 -25.23 11.17 9.06
C ILE A 10 -24.56 9.79 8.97
N THR A 11 -25.12 8.76 9.61
CA THR A 11 -24.56 7.40 9.57
C THR A 11 -24.50 6.87 8.14
N ARG A 12 -25.55 7.09 7.34
CA ARG A 12 -25.57 6.66 5.93
C ARG A 12 -24.47 7.33 5.11
N GLN A 13 -24.26 8.64 5.31
CA GLN A 13 -23.19 9.38 4.65
C GLN A 13 -21.81 8.87 5.09
N GLN A 14 -21.58 8.69 6.39
CA GLN A 14 -20.33 8.15 6.93
C GLN A 14 -19.96 6.79 6.33
N VAL A 15 -20.94 5.88 6.23
CA VAL A 15 -20.73 4.56 5.62
C VAL A 15 -20.33 4.68 4.16
N ARG A 16 -21.03 5.51 3.39
CA ARG A 16 -20.74 5.75 1.97
C ARG A 16 -19.34 6.34 1.78
N ASP A 17 -18.99 7.37 2.54
CA ASP A 17 -17.71 8.07 2.42
C ASP A 17 -16.54 7.17 2.83
N THR A 18 -16.75 6.31 3.84
CA THR A 18 -15.78 5.29 4.26
C THR A 18 -15.55 4.26 3.15
N GLN A 19 -16.63 3.74 2.55
CA GLN A 19 -16.52 2.79 1.43
C GLN A 19 -15.81 3.40 0.23
N GLN A 20 -16.14 4.65 -0.12
CA GLN A 20 -15.50 5.36 -1.22
C GLN A 20 -14.01 5.58 -0.97
N THR A 21 -13.64 6.00 0.25
CA THR A 21 -12.24 6.16 0.66
C THR A 21 -11.48 4.84 0.61
N ASN A 22 -12.08 3.76 1.14
CA ASN A 22 -11.46 2.43 1.13
C ASN A 22 -11.23 1.92 -0.30
N ALA A 23 -12.17 2.17 -1.20
CA ALA A 23 -12.01 1.82 -2.62
C ALA A 23 -10.89 2.63 -3.29
N TRP A 24 -10.77 3.92 -2.96
CA TRP A 24 -9.67 4.75 -3.45
C TRP A 24 -8.31 4.27 -2.91
N LEU A 25 -8.21 3.95 -1.62
CA LEU A 25 -6.99 3.40 -1.00
C LEU A 25 -6.58 2.07 -1.65
N ALA A 26 -7.53 1.18 -1.92
CA ALA A 26 -7.27 -0.10 -2.58
C ALA A 26 -6.67 0.09 -3.98
N LYS A 27 -7.16 1.09 -4.75
CA LYS A 27 -6.58 1.46 -6.05
C LYS A 27 -5.15 1.98 -5.94
N GLN A 28 -4.78 2.56 -4.81
CA GLN A 28 -3.40 3.00 -4.51
C GLN A 28 -2.56 1.87 -3.88
N HIS A 29 -3.06 0.62 -3.89
CA HIS A 29 -2.43 -0.53 -3.23
C HIS A 29 -2.25 -0.38 -1.70
N ILE A 30 -3.06 0.45 -1.05
CA ILE A 30 -3.04 0.68 0.39
C ILE A 30 -4.18 -0.08 1.06
N CYS A 31 -3.87 -0.83 2.11
CA CYS A 31 -4.86 -1.49 2.95
C CYS A 31 -5.28 -0.56 4.10
N ALA A 32 -6.56 -0.16 4.12
CA ALA A 32 -7.09 0.79 5.09
C ALA A 32 -6.89 0.32 6.55
N ASP A 33 -7.10 -0.97 6.81
CA ASP A 33 -6.96 -1.56 8.16
C ASP A 33 -5.57 -1.38 8.77
N ARG A 34 -4.53 -1.24 7.93
CA ARG A 34 -3.14 -1.10 8.39
C ARG A 34 -2.78 0.33 8.77
N LEU A 35 -3.58 1.32 8.36
CA LEU A 35 -3.33 2.72 8.71
C LEU A 35 -3.40 2.96 10.22
N ALA A 36 -4.14 2.13 10.96
CA ALA A 36 -4.31 2.26 12.40
C ALA A 36 -3.06 1.87 13.21
N ASP A 37 -2.23 0.95 12.70
CA ASP A 37 -1.16 0.32 13.50
C ASP A 37 0.21 0.23 12.81
N THR A 38 0.35 0.85 11.63
CA THR A 38 1.55 0.75 10.81
C THR A 38 2.11 2.13 10.47
N GLY A 39 3.43 2.28 10.56
CA GLY A 39 4.10 3.51 10.16
C GLY A 39 3.89 3.84 8.67
N THR A 40 3.65 5.10 8.34
CA THR A 40 3.38 5.59 6.99
C THR A 40 4.44 5.18 5.96
N ALA A 41 5.72 5.19 6.33
CA ALA A 41 6.82 4.76 5.46
C ALA A 41 6.69 3.28 5.03
N LEU A 42 6.26 2.40 5.94
CA LEU A 42 6.04 0.99 5.62
C LEU A 42 4.81 0.78 4.74
N ILE A 43 3.75 1.58 4.96
CA ILE A 43 2.55 1.56 4.12
C ILE A 43 2.88 2.00 2.70
N GLN A 44 3.63 3.09 2.56
CA GLN A 44 4.10 3.57 1.25
C GLN A 44 5.00 2.53 0.58
N ALA A 45 5.93 1.92 1.32
CA ALA A 45 6.76 0.85 0.79
C ALA A 45 5.93 -0.35 0.33
N GLU A 46 4.88 -0.74 1.07
CA GLU A 46 3.99 -1.81 0.63
C GLU A 46 3.22 -1.45 -0.65
N ALA A 47 2.71 -0.23 -0.75
CA ALA A 47 2.01 0.21 -1.95
C ALA A 47 2.93 0.12 -3.18
N ARG A 48 4.19 0.57 -3.06
CA ARG A 48 5.19 0.45 -4.13
C ARG A 48 5.61 -0.99 -4.40
N ALA A 49 5.69 -1.84 -3.38
CA ALA A 49 5.97 -3.26 -3.53
C ALA A 49 4.88 -3.96 -4.37
N ARG A 50 3.61 -3.62 -4.12
CA ARG A 50 2.47 -4.15 -4.89
C ARG A 50 2.43 -3.59 -6.31
N GLU A 51 2.65 -2.28 -6.49
CA GLU A 51 2.79 -1.64 -7.81
C GLU A 51 3.90 -2.32 -8.64
N LEU A 52 5.06 -2.59 -8.04
CA LEU A 52 6.17 -3.28 -8.70
C LEU A 52 5.79 -4.68 -9.22
N LEU A 53 5.03 -5.45 -8.44
CA LEU A 53 4.58 -6.78 -8.87
C LEU A 53 3.39 -6.74 -9.84
N ALA A 54 2.57 -5.69 -9.82
CA ALA A 54 1.43 -5.55 -10.71
C ALA A 54 1.87 -5.05 -12.09
N ASP A 55 2.68 -3.99 -12.13
CA ASP A 55 2.92 -3.21 -13.35
C ASP A 55 4.34 -3.42 -13.91
N HIS A 56 5.26 -3.93 -13.10
CA HIS A 56 6.69 -3.97 -13.43
C HIS A 56 7.35 -5.32 -13.20
N ASP A 57 6.56 -6.40 -13.10
CA ASP A 57 7.05 -7.73 -12.73
C ASP A 57 8.10 -8.29 -13.71
N GLN A 58 7.94 -8.00 -15.00
CA GLN A 58 8.88 -8.39 -16.06
C GLN A 58 10.23 -7.66 -15.98
N ALA A 59 10.26 -6.48 -15.34
CA ALA A 59 11.48 -5.70 -15.18
C ALA A 59 12.27 -6.07 -13.90
N LEU A 60 11.69 -6.90 -13.03
CA LEU A 60 12.31 -7.38 -11.81
C LEU A 60 13.21 -8.59 -12.08
N THR A 61 14.32 -8.67 -11.36
CA THR A 61 15.06 -9.94 -11.26
C THR A 61 14.36 -10.88 -10.28
N GLU A 62 14.62 -12.18 -10.38
CA GLU A 62 14.01 -13.17 -9.47
C GLU A 62 14.35 -12.88 -8.00
N ALA A 63 15.59 -12.45 -7.71
CA ALA A 63 15.99 -12.02 -6.36
C ALA A 63 15.19 -10.81 -5.86
N GLN A 64 14.93 -9.83 -6.73
CA GLN A 64 14.09 -8.67 -6.38
C GLN A 64 12.63 -9.08 -6.15
N ARG A 65 12.09 -9.96 -7.00
CA ARG A 65 10.74 -10.52 -6.84
C ARG A 65 10.59 -11.24 -5.50
N HIS A 66 11.51 -12.14 -5.15
CA HIS A 66 11.50 -12.84 -3.87
C HIS A 66 11.60 -11.90 -2.66
N TYR A 67 12.45 -10.86 -2.76
CA TYR A 67 12.56 -9.84 -1.71
C TYR A 67 11.23 -9.09 -1.51
N ILE A 68 10.60 -8.66 -2.61
CA ILE A 68 9.32 -7.93 -2.58
C ILE A 68 8.20 -8.81 -2.03
N GLN A 69 8.09 -10.06 -2.49
CA GLN A 69 7.10 -11.02 -1.99
C GLN A 69 7.28 -11.28 -0.48
N SER A 70 8.53 -11.45 -0.03
CA SER A 70 8.85 -11.63 1.39
C SER A 70 8.47 -10.41 2.22
N PHE A 71 8.72 -9.20 1.69
CA PHE A 71 8.31 -7.95 2.33
C PHE A 71 6.78 -7.85 2.45
N ILE A 72 6.03 -8.12 1.38
CA ILE A 72 4.56 -8.11 1.40
C ILE A 72 4.01 -9.14 2.38
N ARG A 73 4.59 -10.36 2.43
CA ARG A 73 4.20 -11.39 3.39
C ARG A 73 4.38 -10.92 4.84
N ARG A 74 5.50 -10.22 5.13
CA ARG A 74 5.74 -9.64 6.46
C ARG A 74 4.73 -8.54 6.80
N MET A 75 4.43 -7.65 5.83
CA MET A 75 3.40 -6.61 5.99
C MET A 75 2.00 -7.20 6.21
N GLY A 76 1.71 -8.36 5.61
CA GLY A 76 0.44 -9.08 5.81
C GLY A 76 0.23 -9.58 7.23
N SER A 77 1.30 -9.90 7.97
CA SER A 77 1.22 -10.37 9.35
C SER A 77 1.33 -9.21 10.34
N LYS A 78 0.28 -8.97 11.15
CA LYS A 78 0.30 -7.92 12.19
C LYS A 78 1.49 -8.04 13.13
N ARG A 79 1.77 -9.26 13.62
CA ARG A 79 2.91 -9.54 14.51
C ARG A 79 4.24 -9.17 13.86
N LEU A 80 4.48 -9.61 12.63
CA LEU A 80 5.75 -9.35 11.94
C LEU A 80 5.89 -7.88 11.57
N ARG A 81 4.80 -7.24 11.14
CA ARG A 81 4.77 -5.82 10.77
C ARG A 81 5.12 -4.90 11.94
N GLN A 82 4.60 -5.17 13.13
CA GLN A 82 4.93 -4.41 14.33
C GLN A 82 6.40 -4.54 14.74
N GLN A 83 7.05 -5.65 14.36
CA GLN A 83 8.49 -5.88 14.57
C GLN A 83 9.37 -5.26 13.47
N MET A 84 8.78 -4.71 12.41
CA MET A 84 9.56 -4.10 11.32
C MET A 84 10.12 -2.76 11.76
N LYS A 85 11.42 -2.56 11.49
CA LYS A 85 12.04 -1.24 11.60
C LYS A 85 11.41 -0.28 10.60
N LYS A 86 11.37 1.02 10.94
CA LYS A 86 10.87 2.08 10.04
C LYS A 86 11.56 2.05 8.67
N ASP A 87 12.85 1.72 8.66
CA ASP A 87 13.70 1.67 7.45
C ASP A 87 13.60 0.36 6.66
N ALA A 88 12.79 -0.60 7.09
CA ALA A 88 12.65 -1.88 6.40
C ALA A 88 12.11 -1.72 4.97
N GLY A 89 11.47 -0.59 4.66
CA GLY A 89 10.98 -0.24 3.32
C GLY A 89 12.04 0.30 2.35
N ASN A 90 13.24 0.68 2.81
CA ASN A 90 14.23 1.37 1.99
C ASN A 90 14.67 0.56 0.76
N GLY A 91 14.76 -0.77 0.91
CA GLY A 91 15.06 -1.67 -0.21
C GLY A 91 14.01 -1.59 -1.31
N ILE A 92 12.73 -1.51 -0.96
CA ILE A 92 11.63 -1.38 -1.93
C ILE A 92 11.74 -0.05 -2.69
N PHE A 93 11.96 1.07 -2.00
CA PHE A 93 12.09 2.38 -2.65
C PHE A 93 13.28 2.43 -3.63
N ARG A 94 14.39 1.76 -3.29
CA ARG A 94 15.55 1.66 -4.17
C ARG A 94 15.23 0.86 -5.43
N ILE A 95 14.60 -0.31 -5.30
CA ILE A 95 14.18 -1.14 -6.45
C ILE A 95 13.21 -0.35 -7.34
N HIS A 96 12.20 0.27 -6.73
CA HIS A 96 11.21 1.08 -7.44
C HIS A 96 11.86 2.21 -8.26
N THR A 97 12.78 2.96 -7.64
CA THR A 97 13.51 4.04 -8.32
C THR A 97 14.39 3.50 -9.46
N GLN A 98 15.07 2.37 -9.23
CA GLN A 98 15.92 1.74 -10.24
C GLN A 98 15.12 1.31 -11.47
N ILE A 99 13.96 0.69 -11.27
CA ILE A 99 13.08 0.27 -12.37
C ILE A 99 12.54 1.48 -13.13
N LYS A 100 12.01 2.50 -12.45
CA LYS A 100 11.50 3.69 -13.15
C LYS A 100 12.58 4.39 -13.97
N ARG A 101 13.81 4.49 -13.48
CA ARG A 101 14.95 5.03 -14.24
C ARG A 101 15.35 4.15 -15.44
N ARG A 102 15.20 2.83 -15.33
CA ARG A 102 15.46 1.93 -16.46
C ARG A 102 14.39 2.10 -17.54
N LEU A 103 13.11 2.11 -17.15
CA LEU A 103 11.99 2.30 -18.07
C LEU A 103 12.08 3.66 -18.78
N HIS A 104 12.37 4.74 -18.05
CA HIS A 104 12.53 6.07 -18.65
C HIS A 104 13.61 6.10 -19.74
N ARG A 105 14.75 5.43 -19.51
CA ARG A 105 15.83 5.33 -20.51
C ARG A 105 15.50 4.45 -21.72
N GLN A 106 14.48 3.59 -21.63
CA GLN A 106 14.02 2.77 -22.76
C GLN A 106 13.02 3.50 -23.64
N THR A 107 12.39 4.57 -23.12
CA THR A 107 11.40 5.38 -23.84
C THR A 107 12.01 6.59 -24.54
N GLN A 108 13.25 6.96 -24.19
CA GLN A 108 14.04 7.98 -24.88
C GLN A 108 14.89 7.34 -25.98
#